data_AF-A0A4D7BTM5-F1
#
_entry.id   AF-A0A4D7BTM5-F1
#
_cell.length_a   1.000
_cell.length_b   1.000
_cell.length_c   1.000
_cell.angle_alpha   90.00
_cell.angle_beta   90.00
_cell.angle_gamma   90.00
#
_symmetry.space_group_name_H-M   'P 1'
#
loop_
_entity.id
_entity.type
_entity.pdbx_description
1 polymer ?
#
loop_
_entity_poly.entity_id
_entity_poly.type
_entity_poly.pdbx_seq_one_letter_code
_entity_poly.pdbx_strand_id
1 'polypeptide(L)'
;MPAGAPAVRSGERYGAAREDISRSLFGLAEPVNYDDTGRIVLDPDLKQAVGINGLAFLIGIEDYFEIWNPYSFLREKGAGDHRLARKIRQKLAQKGEPMPEDLPA
;
A
#
# COMPACT_ATOMS: atom_id res chain seq x y z
N MET A 1 23.96 -49.54 -8.23
CA MET A 1 24.06 -48.11 -8.61
C MET A 1 22.70 -47.46 -8.38
N PRO A 2 22.43 -46.74 -7.28
CA PRO A 2 21.28 -45.84 -7.22
C PRO A 2 21.67 -44.44 -7.67
N ALA A 3 20.85 -43.86 -8.54
CA ALA A 3 21.01 -42.53 -9.13
C ALA A 3 21.01 -41.43 -8.06
N GLY A 4 21.96 -40.50 -8.16
CA GLY A 4 22.04 -39.34 -7.28
C GLY A 4 20.86 -38.39 -7.49
N ALA A 5 20.18 -38.03 -6.40
CA ALA A 5 19.19 -36.96 -6.39
C ALA A 5 19.84 -35.65 -6.90
N PRO A 6 19.12 -34.82 -7.67
CA PRO A 6 19.69 -33.58 -8.19
C PRO A 6 20.04 -32.65 -7.02
N ALA A 7 21.32 -32.29 -6.93
CA ALA A 7 21.79 -31.28 -6.00
C ALA A 7 21.25 -29.92 -6.46
N VAL A 8 20.11 -29.51 -5.89
CA VAL A 8 19.59 -28.14 -6.05
C VAL A 8 20.69 -27.20 -5.59
N ARG A 9 21.24 -26.40 -6.53
CA ARG A 9 22.36 -25.51 -6.22
C ARG A 9 21.86 -24.43 -5.27
N SER A 10 22.62 -24.12 -4.23
CA SER A 10 22.27 -23.08 -3.23
C SER A 10 21.84 -21.75 -3.86
N GLY A 11 22.36 -21.39 -5.05
CA GLY A 11 21.95 -20.21 -5.82
C GLY A 11 20.50 -20.22 -6.34
N GLU A 12 19.90 -21.39 -6.61
CA GLU A 12 18.51 -21.50 -7.08
C GLU A 12 17.50 -21.14 -5.97
N ARG A 13 17.84 -21.41 -4.70
CA ARG A 13 16.98 -21.06 -3.55
C ARG A 13 16.91 -19.55 -3.30
N TYR A 14 18.03 -18.84 -3.51
CA TYR A 14 18.05 -17.38 -3.43
C TYR A 14 17.38 -16.72 -4.64
N GLY A 15 17.48 -17.33 -5.83
CA GLY A 15 16.78 -16.89 -7.03
C GLY A 15 15.27 -16.93 -6.87
N ALA A 16 14.71 -18.07 -6.44
CA ALA A 16 13.28 -18.22 -6.20
C ALA A 16 12.76 -17.25 -5.12
N ALA A 17 13.48 -17.13 -3.99
CA ALA A 17 13.09 -16.18 -2.93
C ALA A 17 13.15 -14.72 -3.41
N ARG A 18 14.11 -14.38 -4.27
CA ARG A 18 14.24 -13.03 -4.84
C ARG A 18 13.15 -12.74 -5.86
N GLU A 19 12.77 -13.71 -6.69
CA GLU A 19 11.65 -13.60 -7.62
C GLU A 19 10.32 -13.46 -6.88
N ASP A 20 10.11 -14.21 -5.80
CA ASP A 20 8.92 -14.11 -4.96
C ASP A 20 8.81 -12.75 -4.28
N ILE A 21 9.93 -12.22 -3.74
CA ILE A 21 9.97 -10.86 -3.19
C ILE A 21 9.70 -9.82 -4.28
N SER A 22 10.31 -9.97 -5.46
CA SER A 22 10.11 -9.01 -6.56
C SER A 22 8.67 -9.01 -7.05
N ARG A 23 8.03 -10.18 -7.15
CA ARG A 23 6.62 -10.31 -7.48
C ARG A 23 5.72 -9.72 -6.41
N SER A 24 6.04 -9.93 -5.13
CA SER A 24 5.30 -9.36 -4.01
C SER A 24 5.37 -7.83 -3.97
N LEU A 25 6.56 -7.26 -4.23
CA LEU A 25 6.78 -5.81 -4.18
C LEU A 25 6.31 -5.07 -5.43
N PHE A 26 6.53 -5.65 -6.62
CA PHE A 26 6.35 -4.95 -7.90
C PHE A 26 5.36 -5.62 -8.84
N GLY A 27 4.84 -6.81 -8.52
CA GLY A 27 3.96 -7.56 -9.42
C GLY A 27 2.62 -6.88 -9.69
N LEU A 28 2.23 -5.91 -8.86
CA LEU A 28 1.04 -5.08 -9.03
C LEU A 28 1.37 -3.63 -9.46
N ALA A 29 2.65 -3.33 -9.72
CA ALA A 29 3.05 -2.01 -10.16
C ALA A 29 2.63 -1.80 -11.62
N GLU A 30 1.81 -0.78 -11.87
CA GLU A 30 1.36 -0.41 -13.19
C GLU A 30 1.78 1.02 -13.53
N PRO A 31 2.13 1.31 -14.80
CA PRO A 31 2.35 2.68 -15.23
C PRO A 31 1.05 3.47 -15.15
N VAL A 32 1.07 4.57 -14.42
CA VAL A 32 -0.08 5.46 -14.27
C VAL A 32 0.15 6.72 -15.09
N ASN A 33 -0.76 6.98 -16.04
CA ASN A 33 -0.76 8.22 -16.78
C ASN A 33 -1.43 9.33 -15.96
N TYR A 34 -0.95 10.56 -16.13
CA TYR A 34 -1.58 11.77 -15.62
C TYR A 34 -1.83 12.76 -16.75
N ASP A 35 -2.89 13.55 -16.60
CA ASP A 35 -3.22 14.58 -17.60
C ASP A 35 -2.38 15.85 -17.42
N ASP A 36 -2.52 16.80 -18.35
CA ASP A 36 -1.81 18.09 -18.32
C ASP A 36 -2.09 18.93 -17.06
N THR A 37 -3.14 18.59 -16.31
CA THR A 37 -3.50 19.25 -15.04
C THR A 37 -2.95 18.50 -13.81
N GLY A 38 -2.19 17.41 -14.02
CA GLY A 38 -1.61 16.59 -12.97
C GLY A 38 -2.59 15.63 -12.29
N ARG A 39 -3.75 15.33 -12.91
CA ARG A 39 -4.70 14.37 -12.34
C ARG A 39 -4.26 12.95 -12.63
N ILE A 40 -4.31 12.13 -11.59
CA ILE A 40 -4.09 10.69 -11.68
C ILE A 40 -5.45 9.99 -11.63
N VAL A 41 -5.71 9.13 -12.60
CA VAL A 41 -6.89 8.25 -12.60
C VAL A 41 -6.48 6.92 -12.01
N LEU A 42 -6.97 6.62 -10.81
CA LEU A 42 -6.87 5.28 -10.22
C LEU A 42 -7.92 4.37 -10.86
N ASP A 43 -7.48 3.21 -11.35
CA ASP A 43 -8.35 2.18 -11.87
C ASP A 43 -9.38 1.71 -10.81
N PRO A 44 -10.64 1.41 -11.20
CA PRO A 44 -11.65 0.91 -10.27
C PRO A 44 -11.21 -0.32 -9.45
N ASP A 45 -10.48 -1.27 -10.05
CA ASP A 45 -10.06 -2.49 -9.38
C ASP A 45 -9.03 -2.16 -8.29
N LEU A 46 -8.11 -1.23 -8.56
CA LEU A 46 -7.15 -0.74 -7.58
C LEU A 46 -7.86 -0.03 -6.42
N LYS A 47 -8.82 0.86 -6.72
CA LYS A 47 -9.63 1.53 -5.67
C LYS A 47 -10.35 0.53 -4.78
N GLN A 48 -10.91 -0.53 -5.37
CA GLN A 48 -11.59 -1.58 -4.64
C GLN A 48 -10.61 -2.35 -3.75
N ALA A 49 -9.46 -2.74 -4.29
CA ALA A 49 -8.44 -3.49 -3.57
C ALA A 49 -7.91 -2.75 -2.34
N VAL A 50 -7.72 -1.43 -2.42
CA VAL A 50 -7.25 -0.60 -1.29
C VAL A 50 -8.37 0.09 -0.50
N GLY A 51 -9.63 -0.20 -0.83
CA GLY A 51 -10.80 0.31 -0.13
C GLY A 51 -11.02 1.83 -0.24
N ILE A 52 -10.56 2.48 -1.30
CA ILE A 52 -10.77 3.93 -1.51
C ILE A 52 -12.14 4.16 -2.17
N ASN A 53 -13.14 4.59 -1.39
CA ASN A 53 -14.52 4.80 -1.86
C ASN A 53 -15.04 6.25 -1.68
N GLY A 54 -14.21 7.25 -2.01
CA GLY A 54 -14.60 8.67 -2.00
C GLY A 54 -13.66 9.56 -1.21
N LEU A 55 -12.88 8.97 -0.30
CA LEU A 55 -11.82 9.65 0.43
C LEU A 55 -10.50 8.91 0.31
N ALA A 56 -9.47 9.68 -0.02
CA ALA A 56 -8.08 9.26 0.00
C ALA A 56 -7.27 10.28 0.78
N PHE A 57 -6.24 9.80 1.47
CA PHE A 57 -5.26 10.62 2.15
C PHE A 57 -3.90 10.44 1.49
N LEU A 58 -3.28 11.55 1.10
CA LEU A 58 -1.98 11.55 0.43
C LEU A 58 -0.88 11.90 1.43
N ILE A 59 0.19 11.10 1.44
CA ILE A 59 1.37 11.29 2.28
C ILE A 59 2.58 11.36 1.36
N GLY A 60 3.25 12.51 1.30
CA GLY A 60 4.52 12.64 0.59
C GLY A 60 5.67 12.08 1.41
N ILE A 61 6.56 11.33 0.76
CA ILE A 61 7.75 10.74 1.35
C ILE A 61 8.89 10.90 0.35
N GLU A 62 9.74 11.91 0.58
CA GLU A 62 10.92 12.22 -0.24
C GLU A 62 10.63 12.25 -1.75
N ASP A 63 10.85 11.14 -2.47
CA ASP A 63 10.71 10.98 -3.92
C ASP A 63 9.44 10.24 -4.37
N TYR A 64 8.60 9.79 -3.43
CA TYR A 64 7.30 9.18 -3.72
C TYR A 64 6.19 9.74 -2.83
N PHE A 65 4.97 9.29 -3.07
CA PHE A 65 3.86 9.53 -2.17
C PHE A 65 3.00 8.28 -2.05
N GLU A 66 2.34 8.15 -0.91
CA GLU A 66 1.40 7.09 -0.63
C GLU A 66 -0.02 7.63 -0.72
N ILE A 67 -0.93 6.80 -1.23
CA ILE A 67 -2.37 7.06 -1.23
C ILE A 67 -3.02 6.03 -0.30
N TRP A 68 -3.70 6.50 0.72
CA TRP A 68 -4.31 5.65 1.72
C TRP A 68 -5.82 5.87 1.81
N ASN A 69 -6.56 4.78 2.05
CA ASN A 69 -7.81 4.90 2.80
C ASN A 69 -7.45 5.43 4.21
N PRO A 70 -8.06 6.55 4.66
CA PRO A 70 -7.70 7.17 5.94
C PRO A 70 -7.93 6.26 7.15
N TYR A 71 -8.97 5.42 7.12
CA TYR A 71 -9.27 4.47 8.19
C TYR A 71 -8.25 3.33 8.22
N SER A 72 -7.87 2.78 7.06
CA SER A 72 -6.82 1.74 6.98
C SER A 72 -5.48 2.27 7.51
N PHE A 73 -5.11 3.50 7.16
CA PHE A 73 -3.90 4.12 7.71
C PHE A 73 -3.96 4.23 9.24
N LEU A 74 -5.09 4.68 9.81
CA LEU A 74 -5.24 4.79 11.26
C LEU A 74 -5.11 3.42 11.96
N ARG A 75 -5.66 2.36 11.37
CA ARG A 75 -5.52 0.99 11.90
C ARG A 75 -4.08 0.48 11.86
N GLU A 76 -3.41 0.65 10.73
CA GLU A 76 -2.13 -0.01 10.46
C GLU A 76 -0.91 0.80 10.91
N LYS A 77 -0.96 2.13 10.75
CA LYS A 77 0.17 3.04 10.96
C LYS A 77 -0.10 4.10 12.02
N GLY A 78 -1.36 4.30 12.41
CA GLY A 78 -1.78 5.39 13.29
C GLY A 78 -1.04 5.45 14.64
N ALA A 79 -0.74 4.28 15.21
CA ALA A 79 0.01 4.17 16.46
C ALA A 79 1.50 4.55 16.33
N GLY A 80 2.10 4.36 15.15
CA GLY A 80 3.49 4.76 14.88
C GLY A 80 3.60 6.25 14.57
N ASP A 81 2.63 6.79 13.82
CA ASP A 81 2.67 8.14 13.27
C ASP A 81 1.61 9.08 13.86
N HIS A 82 1.71 9.34 15.16
CA HIS A 82 0.77 10.18 15.93
C HIS A 82 0.46 11.53 15.27
N ARG A 83 1.43 12.17 14.61
CA ARG A 83 1.23 13.45 13.90
C ARG A 83 0.32 13.30 12.69
N LEU A 84 0.55 12.28 11.86
CA LEU A 84 -0.28 11.99 10.69
C LEU A 84 -1.65 11.51 11.12
N ALA A 85 -1.72 10.62 12.12
CA ALA A 85 -2.97 10.12 12.67
C ALA A 85 -3.86 11.27 13.18
N ARG A 86 -3.31 12.22 13.93
CA ARG A 86 -4.04 13.42 14.37
C ARG A 86 -4.56 14.25 13.19
N LYS A 87 -3.73 14.47 12.16
CA LYS A 87 -4.10 15.23 10.97
C LYS A 87 -5.24 14.54 10.19
N ILE A 88 -5.18 13.21 10.07
CA ILE A 88 -6.23 12.42 9.43
C ILE A 88 -7.55 12.53 10.20
N ARG A 89 -7.52 12.30 11.53
CA ARG A 89 -8.73 12.40 12.37
C ARG A 89 -9.38 13.78 12.28
N GLN A 90 -8.58 14.86 12.28
CA GLN A 90 -9.09 16.23 12.09
C GLN A 90 -9.76 16.42 10.73
N LYS A 91 -9.18 15.90 9.65
CA LYS A 91 -9.77 15.99 8.30
C LYS A 91 -11.06 15.19 8.16
N LEU A 92 -11.12 14.00 8.77
CA LEU A 92 -12.34 13.19 8.81
C LEU A 92 -13.46 13.96 9.54
N ALA A 93 -13.17 14.50 10.72
CA ALA A 93 -14.13 15.31 11.48
C ALA A 93 -14.64 16.53 10.68
N GLN A 94 -13.75 17.25 9.98
CA GLN A 94 -14.13 18.39 9.12
C GLN A 94 -15.06 18.00 7.97
N LYS A 95 -14.95 16.76 7.49
CA LYS A 95 -15.80 16.23 6.41
C LYS A 95 -17.09 15.58 6.94
N GLY A 96 -17.28 15.52 8.26
CA GLY A 96 -18.42 14.84 8.89
C GLY A 96 -18.35 13.31 8.77
N GLU A 97 -17.16 12.77 8.53
CA GLU A 97 -16.94 11.34 8.42
C GLU A 97 -16.97 10.68 9.81
N PRO A 98 -17.72 9.56 9.98
CA PRO A 98 -17.79 8.87 11.26
C PRO A 98 -16.43 8.24 11.61
N MET A 99 -16.10 8.20 12.89
CA MET A 99 -14.92 7.48 13.37
C MET A 99 -15.35 6.04 13.70
N PRO A 100 -14.80 5.01 13.04
CA PRO A 100 -15.09 3.62 13.41
C PRO A 100 -14.65 3.35 14.85
N GLU A 101 -15.48 2.63 15.61
CA GLU A 101 -15.22 2.29 17.02
C GLU A 101 -14.02 1.34 17.19
N ASP A 102 -13.68 0.58 16.13
CA ASP A 102 -12.60 -0.40 16.13
C ASP A 102 -11.22 0.20 15.82
N LEU A 103 -11.13 1.53 15.65
CA LEU A 103 -9.84 2.17 15.41
C LEU A 103 -8.99 2.20 16.69
N PRO A 104 -7.67 1.97 16.57
CA PRO A 104 -6.76 2.19 17.68
C PRO A 104 -6.81 3.67 18.11
N ALA A 105 -6.71 3.89 19.42
CA ALA A 105 -6.71 5.21 20.06
C ALA A 105 -5.61 6.12 19.49
#